data_AF-A0A0M4PZ25-F1
#
_entry.id   AF-A0A0M4PZ25-F1
#
_cell.length_a   1.000
_cell.length_b   1.000
_cell.length_c   1.000
_cell.angle_alpha   90.00
_cell.angle_beta   90.00
_cell.angle_gamma   90.00
#
_symmetry.space_group_name_H-M   'P 1'
#
loop_
_entity.id
_entity.type
_entity.pdbx_description
1 polymer ?
#
loop_
_entity_poly.entity_id
_entity_poly.type
_entity_poly.pdbx_seq_one_letter_code
_entity_poly.pdbx_strand_id
1 'polypeptide(L)'
;MVLSDLDIKEPDSPESGLNGSDDMVREHETESKGNLYSQYEEKVRPCIDLIDSLRALGVEQDLALPAIAVIGDQSSGKSSVLEALSGVALPRGS
;
A
#
# COMPACT_ATOMS: atom_id res chain seq x y z
N MET A 1 -31.93 -23.99 -35.24
CA MET A 1 -31.18 -25.25 -35.02
C MET A 1 -30.23 -25.45 -36.19
N VAL A 2 -29.00 -24.96 -36.07
CA VAL A 2 -27.83 -25.51 -36.76
C VAL A 2 -26.66 -25.25 -35.79
N LEU A 3 -26.00 -26.32 -35.38
CA LEU A 3 -24.78 -26.32 -34.56
C LEU A 3 -23.54 -26.15 -35.47
N SER A 4 -22.39 -25.86 -34.81
CA SER A 4 -21.00 -26.06 -35.27
C SER A 4 -20.38 -24.84 -35.99
N ASP A 5 -19.18 -24.32 -35.66
CA ASP A 5 -18.02 -24.90 -34.99
C ASP A 5 -17.32 -23.89 -34.06
N LEU A 6 -16.82 -24.38 -32.93
CA LEU A 6 -15.95 -23.66 -31.99
C LEU A 6 -14.49 -23.92 -32.41
N ASP A 7 -13.87 -22.95 -33.06
CA ASP A 7 -12.43 -22.97 -33.33
C ASP A 7 -11.67 -22.72 -32.02
N ILE A 8 -11.23 -23.80 -31.37
CA ILE A 8 -10.33 -23.75 -30.22
C ILE A 8 -8.94 -23.40 -30.77
N LYS A 9 -8.53 -22.14 -30.63
CA LYS A 9 -7.16 -21.73 -30.91
C LYS A 9 -6.25 -22.23 -29.79
N GLU A 10 -5.47 -23.26 -30.08
CA GLU A 10 -4.36 -23.75 -29.26
C GLU A 10 -3.44 -22.60 -28.83
N PRO A 11 -3.02 -22.51 -27.56
CA PRO A 11 -2.08 -21.50 -27.12
C PRO A 11 -0.68 -21.84 -27.64
N ASP A 12 -0.16 -21.01 -28.54
CA ASP A 12 1.21 -21.08 -29.04
C ASP A 12 2.21 -21.17 -27.87
N SER A 13 3.08 -22.18 -27.96
CA SER A 13 4.21 -22.37 -27.05
C SER A 13 5.17 -21.17 -27.14
N PRO A 14 5.84 -20.76 -26.04
CA PRO A 14 6.78 -19.65 -26.11
C PRO A 14 8.02 -20.06 -26.91
N GLU A 15 8.12 -19.55 -28.14
CA GLU A 15 9.34 -19.64 -28.94
C GLU A 15 10.46 -18.87 -28.26
N SER A 16 11.51 -19.61 -27.91
CA SER A 16 12.81 -19.10 -27.50
C SER A 16 13.49 -18.41 -28.70
N GLY A 17 13.30 -17.11 -28.83
CA GLY A 17 13.98 -16.25 -29.79
C GLY A 17 15.01 -15.36 -29.12
N LEU A 18 16.27 -15.76 -29.16
CA LEU A 18 17.43 -14.97 -28.79
C LEU A 18 17.57 -13.78 -29.76
N ASN A 19 17.62 -12.57 -29.23
CA ASN A 19 18.37 -11.48 -29.87
C ASN A 19 18.96 -10.57 -28.79
N GLY A 20 20.27 -10.66 -28.62
CA GLY A 20 21.03 -9.87 -27.64
C GLY A 20 21.45 -8.52 -28.20
N SER A 21 21.49 -7.51 -27.33
CA SER A 21 22.70 -6.75 -26.99
C SER A 21 22.37 -5.72 -25.90
N ASP A 22 23.25 -5.68 -24.89
CA ASP A 22 23.45 -4.61 -23.90
C ASP A 22 22.31 -4.35 -22.88
N ASP A 23 22.32 -5.05 -21.75
CA ASP A 23 23.11 -4.61 -20.58
C ASP A 23 23.02 -5.67 -19.46
N MET A 24 24.19 -6.06 -18.95
CA MET A 24 24.37 -7.17 -18.02
C MET A 24 24.53 -6.60 -16.61
N VAL A 25 23.43 -6.35 -15.89
CA VAL A 25 23.49 -6.10 -14.43
C VAL A 25 22.33 -6.78 -13.70
N ARG A 26 22.60 -8.03 -13.31
CA ARG A 26 22.15 -8.77 -12.10
C ARG A 26 20.83 -8.34 -11.46
N GLU A 27 19.80 -9.15 -11.65
CA GLU A 27 18.76 -9.39 -10.65
C GLU A 27 19.41 -10.01 -9.40
N HIS A 28 19.39 -9.30 -8.27
CA HIS A 28 19.61 -9.89 -6.93
C HIS A 28 19.28 -8.89 -5.80
N GLU A 29 18.10 -8.25 -5.81
CA GLU A 29 17.64 -7.40 -4.66
C GLU A 29 16.12 -7.40 -4.42
N THR A 30 15.40 -8.49 -4.69
CA THR A 30 13.93 -8.56 -4.53
C THR A 30 13.42 -9.53 -3.46
N GLU A 31 14.30 -10.17 -2.69
CA GLU A 31 13.89 -11.19 -1.71
C GLU A 31 13.63 -10.63 -0.28
N SER A 32 14.14 -9.44 0.04
CA SER A 32 14.05 -8.87 1.40
C SER A 32 12.82 -7.97 1.62
N LYS A 33 12.33 -7.29 0.58
CA LYS A 33 11.20 -6.34 0.69
C LYS A 33 9.86 -7.02 0.94
N GLY A 34 9.63 -8.21 0.37
CA GLY A 34 8.39 -8.95 0.54
C GLY A 34 8.12 -9.37 1.99
N ASN A 35 9.17 -9.60 2.78
CA ASN A 35 9.07 -10.12 4.14
C ASN A 35 8.69 -9.03 5.18
N LEU A 36 9.22 -7.80 5.06
CA LEU A 36 8.86 -6.73 6.00
C LEU A 36 7.44 -6.22 5.76
N TYR A 37 7.04 -6.12 4.50
CA TYR A 37 5.70 -5.69 4.12
C TYR A 37 4.65 -6.72 4.57
N SER A 38 4.87 -8.01 4.32
CA SER A 38 3.95 -9.05 4.81
C SER A 38 3.85 -9.06 6.33
N GLN A 39 4.96 -8.88 7.05
CA GLN A 39 4.92 -8.79 8.50
C GLN A 39 4.15 -7.55 9.01
N TYR A 40 4.27 -6.41 8.33
CA TYR A 40 3.46 -5.23 8.66
C TYR A 40 1.96 -5.50 8.44
N GLU A 41 1.59 -6.04 7.27
CA GLU A 41 0.20 -6.36 6.94
C GLU A 41 -0.41 -7.41 7.88
N GLU A 42 0.35 -8.43 8.27
CA GLU A 42 -0.17 -9.51 9.11
C GLU A 42 -0.21 -9.15 10.61
N LYS A 43 0.71 -8.31 11.09
CA LYS A 43 0.88 -8.10 12.55
C LYS A 43 0.60 -6.68 13.02
N VAL A 44 0.86 -5.67 12.18
CA VAL A 44 0.73 -4.27 12.57
C VAL A 44 -0.59 -3.69 12.10
N ARG A 45 -0.93 -3.93 10.83
CA ARG A 45 -2.14 -3.40 10.20
C ARG A 45 -3.43 -3.77 10.96
N PRO A 46 -3.64 -5.03 11.42
CA PRO A 46 -4.87 -5.39 12.11
C PRO A 46 -5.06 -4.64 13.43
N CYS A 47 -3.96 -4.28 14.11
CA CYS A 47 -4.00 -3.51 15.35
C CYS A 47 -4.45 -2.07 15.08
N ILE A 48 -3.95 -1.43 14.03
CA ILE A 48 -4.33 -0.06 13.64
C ILE A 48 -5.79 -0.05 13.19
N ASP A 49 -6.16 -0.96 12.29
CA ASP A 49 -7.50 -1.06 11.72
C ASP A 49 -8.56 -1.34 12.81
N LEU A 50 -8.23 -2.13 13.84
CA LEU A 50 -9.12 -2.37 14.97
C LEU A 50 -9.41 -1.08 15.74
N ILE A 51 -8.38 -0.30 16.08
CA ILE A 51 -8.56 0.97 16.79
C ILE A 51 -9.39 1.96 15.96
N ASP A 52 -9.12 2.04 14.66
CA ASP A 52 -9.87 2.91 13.75
C ASP A 52 -11.34 2.45 13.63
N SER A 53 -11.59 1.14 13.58
CA SER A 53 -12.95 0.58 13.55
C SER A 53 -13.71 0.88 14.83
N LEU A 54 -13.07 0.73 16.00
CA LEU A 54 -13.67 1.08 17.29
C LEU A 54 -13.99 2.58 17.36
N ARG A 55 -13.06 3.44 16.94
CA ARG A 55 -13.30 4.89 16.86
C ARG A 55 -14.46 5.24 15.95
N ALA A 56 -14.57 4.60 14.78
CA ALA A 56 -15.66 4.81 13.84
C ALA A 56 -17.04 4.39 14.40
N LEU A 57 -17.07 3.42 15.31
CA LEU A 57 -18.29 3.02 16.05
C LEU A 57 -18.64 3.98 17.20
N GLY A 58 -17.78 4.97 17.49
CA GLY A 58 -18.01 5.98 18.52
C GLY A 58 -17.69 5.53 19.94
N VAL A 59 -17.02 4.38 20.14
CA VAL A 59 -16.75 3.84 21.49
C VAL A 59 -15.78 4.70 22.30
N GLU A 60 -15.04 5.61 21.65
CA GLU A 60 -14.04 6.48 22.28
C GLU A 60 -14.61 7.40 23.38
N GLN A 61 -15.93 7.59 23.40
CA GLN A 61 -16.65 8.36 24.43
C GLN A 61 -16.64 7.67 25.80
N ASP A 62 -16.75 6.34 25.80
CA ASP A 62 -16.91 5.54 27.02
C ASP A 62 -15.64 4.71 27.31
N LEU A 63 -14.80 4.48 26.31
CA LEU A 63 -13.57 3.71 26.40
C LEU A 63 -12.41 4.47 25.76
N ALA A 64 -11.36 4.74 26.52
CA ALA A 64 -10.16 5.36 25.97
C ALA A 64 -9.51 4.44 24.90
N LEU A 65 -9.31 4.98 23.69
CA LEU A 65 -8.63 4.30 22.60
C LEU A 65 -7.18 4.83 22.44
N PRO A 66 -6.22 3.97 22.06
CA PRO A 66 -4.87 4.42 21.72
C PRO A 66 -4.88 5.46 20.58
N ALA A 67 -4.22 6.59 20.80
CA ALA A 67 -4.08 7.66 19.82
C ALA A 67 -2.76 8.42 20.02
N ILE A 68 -2.24 8.99 18.93
CA ILE A 68 -1.11 9.92 18.96
C ILE A 68 -1.64 11.31 18.59
N ALA A 69 -1.66 12.22 19.55
CA ALA A 69 -2.06 13.59 19.32
C ALA A 69 -0.86 14.45 18.87
N VAL A 70 -1.05 15.24 17.82
CA VAL A 70 -0.04 16.20 17.34
C VAL A 70 -0.37 17.58 17.88
N ILE A 71 0.49 18.13 18.73
CA ILE A 71 0.27 19.39 19.45
C ILE A 71 1.47 20.33 19.23
N GLY A 72 1.21 21.63 19.16
CA GLY A 72 2.25 22.67 19.17
C GLY A 72 1.69 24.05 18.85
N ASP A 73 2.46 25.10 19.17
CA ASP A 73 2.07 26.51 19.01
C ASP A 73 1.83 26.92 17.56
N GLN A 74 1.12 28.03 17.31
CA GLN A 74 0.91 28.56 15.96
C GLN A 74 2.26 28.69 15.21
N SER A 75 2.28 28.28 13.94
CA SER A 75 3.49 28.24 13.10
C SER A 75 4.64 27.32 13.57
N SER A 76 4.41 26.41 14.54
CA SER A 76 5.41 25.41 14.96
C SER A 76 5.77 24.35 13.90
N GLY A 77 5.14 24.38 12.72
CA GLY A 77 5.43 23.44 11.63
C GLY A 77 4.66 22.11 11.68
N LYS A 78 3.75 21.91 12.63
CA LYS A 78 2.90 20.69 12.73
C LYS A 78 2.22 20.27 11.42
N SER A 79 1.62 21.21 10.67
CA SER A 79 1.03 20.90 9.35
C SER A 79 2.09 20.49 8.33
N SER A 80 3.25 21.15 8.32
CA SER A 80 4.34 20.81 7.40
C SER A 80 4.92 19.42 7.66
N VAL A 81 4.99 18.99 8.93
CA VAL A 81 5.41 17.62 9.28
C VAL A 81 4.38 16.60 8.80
N LEU A 82 3.09 16.84 9.00
CA LEU A 82 2.04 15.94 8.54
C LEU A 82 1.98 15.82 7.02
N GLU A 83 2.21 16.91 6.28
CA GLU A 83 2.34 16.89 4.83
C GLU A 83 3.51 16.03 4.37
N ALA A 84 4.68 16.15 5.03
CA ALA A 84 5.85 15.34 4.72
C ALA A 84 5.64 13.84 4.99
N LEU A 85 4.92 13.49 6.07
CA LEU A 85 4.61 12.10 6.42
C LEU A 85 3.52 11.49 5.54
N SER A 86 2.49 12.26 5.22
CA SER A 86 1.32 11.78 4.46
C SER A 86 1.54 11.84 2.94
N GLY A 87 2.48 12.65 2.47
CA GLY A 87 2.69 12.89 1.04
C GLY A 87 1.59 13.72 0.38
N VAL A 88 0.66 14.30 1.15
CA VAL A 88 -0.42 15.14 0.64
C VAL A 88 -0.35 16.55 1.23
N ALA A 89 -0.70 17.56 0.41
CA ALA A 89 -0.78 18.93 0.87
C ALA A 89 -2.01 19.14 1.76
N LEU A 90 -1.85 19.82 2.90
CA LEU A 90 -2.94 20.12 3.81
C LEU A 90 -3.48 21.54 3.54
N PRO A 91 -4.79 21.77 3.75
CA PRO A 91 -5.37 23.10 3.63
C PRO A 91 -4.65 24.11 4.53
N ARG A 92 -4.33 25.28 3.97
CA ARG A 92 -3.77 26.42 4.72
C ARG A 92 -4.90 27.45 4.91
N GLY A 93 -5.00 28.02 6.11
CA GLY A 93 -5.95 29.10 6.39
C GLY A 93 -5.53 30.38 5.65
N SER A 94 -6.50 31.04 5.03
CA SER A 94 -6.39 32.43 4.56
C SER A 94 -6.53 33.43 5.70
#